data_AF-A0A1Y6HL62-F1
#
_entry.id   AF-A0A1Y6HL62-F1
#
_cell.length_a   1.000
_cell.length_b   1.000
_cell.length_c   1.000
_cell.angle_alpha   90.00
_cell.angle_beta   90.00
_cell.angle_gamma   90.00
#
_symmetry.space_group_name_H-M   'P 1'
#
loop_
_entity.id
_entity.type
_entity.pdbx_description
1 polymer ?
#
loop_
_entity_poly.entity_id
_entity_poly.type
_entity_poly.pdbx_seq_one_letter_code
_entity_poly.pdbx_strand_id
1 'polypeptide(L)'
;MSRRGGSADLPLHGGRVPQWLGERMTRLGAVMCEAIVHSYGRDELLRRLAHPFWFQSFGAVMGMDWHSSGITTSVIGALKRGLTPLSGELGIHVCGGRGRHSRATPAELLAVGDAVGLDGAALAQASRLVAKVDSAAVQDGFDLYLHGFIVSDDGRWVVVQQGMHGQRKQARRYHWLSEGLSSFVDAPHAAIDGAHQGNIVNLADHRATSPDRLAREWQRITDMATPASPAIVQGPVTGDLFTGHACDPTQQPHLSMPDHHDVRSDNVIPGGCMPAWLPQPKWAPPISPRCCRCQAWAHARCARWRWWPR
;
A
#
# COMPACT_ATOMS: atom_id res chain seq x y z
N MET A 1 -26.25 -7.48 3.78
CA MET A 1 -24.89 -7.78 3.25
C MET A 1 -23.99 -6.61 3.60
N SER A 2 -23.08 -6.77 4.56
CA SER A 2 -22.17 -5.70 5.00
C SER A 2 -21.12 -5.45 3.90
N ARG A 3 -21.25 -4.34 3.17
CA ARG A 3 -20.14 -3.81 2.37
C ARG A 3 -19.01 -3.44 3.32
N ARG A 4 -17.92 -4.20 3.29
CA ARG A 4 -16.67 -3.86 3.97
C ARG A 4 -15.98 -2.82 3.08
N GLY A 5 -15.72 -1.63 3.62
CA GLY A 5 -14.92 -0.61 2.96
C GLY A 5 -13.45 -1.02 2.85
N GLY A 6 -12.68 -0.39 1.97
CA GLY A 6 -11.22 -0.60 1.93
C GLY A 6 -10.64 -1.19 0.64
N SER A 7 -11.42 -1.40 -0.43
CA SER A 7 -10.92 -2.12 -1.61
C SER A 7 -10.65 -1.24 -2.84
N ALA A 8 -9.58 -1.58 -3.56
CA ALA A 8 -9.11 -1.16 -4.87
C ALA A 8 -8.96 -2.35 -5.83
N ASP A 9 -9.40 -2.18 -7.08
CA ASP A 9 -9.21 -3.20 -8.12
C ASP A 9 -7.76 -3.19 -8.66
N LEU A 10 -7.20 -4.38 -8.92
CA LEU A 10 -5.81 -4.56 -9.35
C LEU A 10 -5.70 -5.38 -10.65
N PRO A 11 -6.05 -4.81 -11.82
CA PRO A 11 -5.84 -5.46 -13.11
C PRO A 11 -4.36 -5.78 -13.38
N LEU A 12 -4.09 -6.96 -13.98
CA LEU A 12 -2.72 -7.36 -14.32
C LEU A 12 -2.18 -6.57 -15.51
N HIS A 13 -1.09 -5.83 -15.26
CA HIS A 13 -0.33 -5.16 -16.30
C HIS A 13 0.96 -5.93 -16.63
N GLY A 14 1.26 -6.04 -17.92
CA GLY A 14 2.53 -6.58 -18.40
C GLY A 14 3.65 -5.54 -18.38
N GLY A 15 4.91 -6.00 -18.39
CA GLY A 15 6.09 -5.13 -18.50
C GLY A 15 6.94 -5.07 -17.24
N ARG A 16 8.11 -4.42 -17.37
CA ARG A 16 9.06 -4.20 -16.27
C ARG A 16 9.18 -2.70 -16.05
N VAL A 17 9.12 -2.29 -14.78
CA VAL A 17 9.43 -0.90 -14.40
C VAL A 17 10.83 -0.54 -14.90
N PRO A 18 10.97 0.53 -15.73
CA PRO A 18 12.27 0.98 -16.19
C PRO A 18 13.21 1.31 -15.03
N GLN A 19 14.50 1.08 -15.21
CA GLN A 19 15.48 1.27 -14.14
C GLN A 19 15.44 2.69 -13.55
N TRP A 20 15.38 3.72 -14.41
CA TRP A 20 15.34 5.12 -13.99
C TRP A 20 14.11 5.42 -13.10
N LEU A 21 12.97 4.78 -13.35
CA LEU A 21 11.77 4.95 -12.53
C LEU A 21 11.96 4.21 -11.21
N GLY A 22 12.47 2.98 -11.26
CA GLY A 22 12.77 2.19 -10.06
C GLY A 22 13.75 2.89 -9.10
N GLU A 23 14.73 3.63 -9.62
CA GLU A 23 15.67 4.45 -8.83
C GLU A 23 14.97 5.66 -8.18
N ARG A 24 14.11 6.37 -8.93
CA ARG A 24 13.32 7.49 -8.38
C ARG A 24 12.34 7.04 -7.32
N MET A 25 11.64 5.93 -7.56
CA MET A 25 10.78 5.26 -6.60
C MET A 25 11.53 4.95 -5.32
N THR A 26 12.73 4.36 -5.43
CA THR A 26 13.55 3.99 -4.27
C THR A 26 13.88 5.20 -3.41
N ARG A 27 14.32 6.30 -4.04
CA ARG A 27 14.67 7.55 -3.34
C ARG A 27 13.46 8.20 -2.68
N LEU A 28 12.36 8.36 -3.41
CA LEU A 28 11.15 9.00 -2.90
C LEU A 28 10.51 8.17 -1.78
N GLY A 29 10.39 6.86 -1.98
CA GLY A 29 9.83 5.95 -0.97
C GLY A 29 10.63 5.96 0.33
N ALA A 30 11.97 5.92 0.25
CA ALA A 30 12.82 5.99 1.43
C ALA A 30 12.60 7.29 2.22
N VAL A 31 12.67 8.45 1.55
CA VAL A 31 12.48 9.76 2.20
C VAL A 31 11.09 9.92 2.81
N MET A 32 10.04 9.41 2.15
CA MET A 32 8.69 9.45 2.71
C MET A 32 8.56 8.56 3.95
N CYS A 33 9.12 7.35 3.92
CA CYS A 33 9.13 6.46 5.08
C CYS A 33 9.93 7.07 6.24
N GLU A 34 11.11 7.64 5.97
CA GLU A 34 11.92 8.35 6.94
C GLU A 34 11.13 9.50 7.59
N ALA A 35 10.49 10.36 6.78
CA ALA A 35 9.68 11.46 7.29
C ALA A 35 8.52 10.98 8.19
N ILE A 36 7.89 9.86 7.83
CA ILE A 36 6.81 9.25 8.64
C ILE A 36 7.37 8.72 9.96
N VAL A 37 8.48 7.99 9.92
CA VAL A 37 9.11 7.42 11.13
C VAL A 37 9.56 8.53 12.07
N HIS A 38 10.19 9.59 11.56
CA HIS A 38 10.63 10.71 12.39
C HIS A 38 9.47 11.52 12.99
N SER A 39 8.35 11.67 12.27
CA SER A 39 7.25 12.53 12.71
C SER A 39 6.21 11.78 13.55
N TYR A 40 6.00 10.49 13.29
CA TYR A 40 4.90 9.70 13.85
C TYR A 40 5.32 8.34 14.42
N GLY A 41 6.58 7.92 14.22
CA GLY A 41 7.11 6.65 14.70
C GLY A 41 6.97 5.47 13.72
N ARG A 42 7.63 4.37 14.07
CA ARG A 42 7.68 3.12 13.28
C ARG A 42 6.30 2.47 13.14
N ASP A 43 5.54 2.45 14.23
CA ASP A 43 4.19 1.86 14.26
C ASP A 43 3.24 2.53 13.27
N GLU A 44 3.31 3.86 13.12
CA GLU A 44 2.49 4.59 12.16
C GLU A 44 2.83 4.17 10.72
N LEU A 45 4.12 4.00 10.40
CA LEU A 45 4.53 3.50 9.09
C LEU A 45 3.94 2.11 8.82
N LEU A 46 4.02 1.19 9.80
CA LEU A 46 3.45 -0.15 9.66
C LEU A 46 1.93 -0.12 9.47
N ARG A 47 1.20 0.69 10.24
CA ARG A 47 -0.25 0.90 10.10
C ARG A 47 -0.62 1.44 8.72
N ARG A 48 0.14 2.41 8.21
CA ARG A 48 -0.04 2.96 6.85
C ARG A 48 0.21 1.93 5.75
N LEU A 49 1.28 1.14 5.87
CA LEU A 49 1.58 0.07 4.90
C LEU A 49 0.53 -1.07 4.94
N ALA A 50 -0.07 -1.32 6.10
CA ALA A 50 -1.16 -2.28 6.25
C ALA A 50 -2.47 -1.79 5.61
N HIS A 51 -2.62 -0.47 5.44
CA HIS A 51 -3.84 0.11 4.93
C HIS A 51 -3.87 0.06 3.39
N PRO A 52 -4.84 -0.64 2.76
CA PRO A 52 -4.85 -0.87 1.31
C PRO A 52 -4.89 0.42 0.49
N PHE A 53 -5.75 1.38 0.85
CA PHE A 53 -5.81 2.68 0.14
C PHE A 53 -4.56 3.51 0.29
N TRP A 54 -3.96 3.55 1.49
CA TRP A 54 -2.74 4.31 1.69
C TRP A 54 -1.60 3.67 0.90
N PHE A 55 -1.48 2.34 0.93
CA PHE A 55 -0.48 1.61 0.16
C PHE A 55 -0.64 1.83 -1.35
N GLN A 56 -1.88 1.83 -1.85
CA GLN A 56 -2.18 2.15 -3.25
C GLN A 56 -1.79 3.59 -3.62
N SER A 57 -2.17 4.55 -2.77
CA SER A 57 -1.82 5.96 -2.93
C SER A 57 -0.33 6.20 -2.89
N PHE A 58 0.37 5.49 -2.01
CA PHE A 58 1.81 5.54 -1.88
C PHE A 58 2.48 5.04 -3.17
N GLY A 59 2.00 3.93 -3.74
CA GLY A 59 2.42 3.47 -5.07
C GLY A 59 2.20 4.52 -6.16
N ALA A 60 1.05 5.19 -6.16
CA ALA A 60 0.74 6.24 -7.11
C ALA A 60 1.66 7.46 -6.97
N VAL A 61 1.92 7.91 -5.74
CA VAL A 61 2.87 8.99 -5.43
C VAL A 61 4.29 8.62 -5.90
N MET A 62 4.66 7.35 -5.81
CA MET A 62 5.95 6.86 -6.30
C MET A 62 6.01 6.77 -7.84
N GLY A 63 4.94 7.10 -8.55
CA GLY A 63 4.90 7.17 -10.03
C GLY A 63 4.36 5.93 -10.71
N MET A 64 3.62 5.08 -10.00
CA MET A 64 2.89 3.95 -10.58
C MET A 64 1.45 4.36 -10.92
N ASP A 65 0.85 3.73 -11.93
CA ASP A 65 -0.57 3.95 -12.22
C ASP A 65 -1.47 3.34 -11.14
N TRP A 66 -2.50 4.07 -10.73
CA TRP A 66 -3.38 3.69 -9.62
C TRP A 66 -4.04 2.32 -9.79
N HIS A 67 -4.37 1.85 -10.99
CA HIS A 67 -5.00 0.53 -11.18
C HIS A 67 -3.96 -0.57 -11.49
N SER A 68 -2.67 -0.32 -11.27
CA SER A 68 -1.64 -1.29 -11.64
C SER A 68 -1.44 -2.37 -10.58
N SER A 69 -1.64 -3.64 -10.93
CA SER A 69 -1.14 -4.78 -10.14
C SER A 69 0.38 -4.74 -9.92
N GLY A 70 1.11 -3.97 -10.73
CA GLY A 70 2.54 -3.75 -10.60
C GLY A 70 2.91 -2.93 -9.37
N ILE A 71 1.98 -2.18 -8.76
CA ILE A 71 2.20 -1.33 -7.58
C ILE A 71 2.86 -2.12 -6.46
N THR A 72 2.25 -3.21 -6.01
CA THR A 72 2.76 -3.93 -4.82
C THR A 72 4.17 -4.43 -5.04
N THR A 73 4.45 -5.01 -6.20
CA THR A 73 5.77 -5.56 -6.51
C THR A 73 6.83 -4.47 -6.61
N SER A 74 6.45 -3.30 -7.15
CA SER A 74 7.36 -2.18 -7.40
C SER A 74 7.63 -1.40 -6.13
N VAL A 75 6.59 -1.14 -5.33
CA VAL A 75 6.68 -0.51 -4.01
C VAL A 75 7.51 -1.36 -3.06
N ILE A 76 7.19 -2.64 -2.87
CA ILE A 76 7.98 -3.53 -1.99
C ILE A 76 9.43 -3.61 -2.45
N GLY A 77 9.67 -3.72 -3.76
CA GLY A 77 11.03 -3.71 -4.30
C GLY A 77 11.79 -2.40 -4.05
N ALA A 78 11.12 -1.26 -4.20
CA ALA A 78 11.69 0.06 -3.96
C ALA A 78 11.97 0.29 -2.48
N LEU A 79 11.04 -0.05 -1.59
CA LEU A 79 11.22 0.04 -0.15
C LEU A 79 12.37 -0.85 0.32
N LYS A 80 12.46 -2.10 -0.17
CA LYS A 80 13.57 -2.98 0.18
C LYS A 80 14.92 -2.37 -0.18
N ARG A 81 15.07 -1.81 -1.38
CA ARG A 81 16.32 -1.16 -1.78
C ARG A 81 16.59 0.13 -1.01
N GLY A 82 15.56 0.91 -0.71
CA GLY A 82 15.69 2.26 -0.16
C GLY A 82 15.89 2.28 1.36
N LEU A 83 15.26 1.34 2.07
CA LEU A 83 15.30 1.28 3.53
C LEU A 83 16.43 0.40 4.06
N THR A 84 16.94 -0.58 3.29
CA THR A 84 18.05 -1.43 3.73
C THR A 84 19.30 -0.62 4.17
N PRO A 85 19.74 0.42 3.42
CA PRO A 85 20.87 1.23 3.87
C PRO A 85 20.59 2.08 5.12
N LEU A 86 19.32 2.31 5.45
CA LEU A 86 18.86 3.15 6.57
C LEU A 86 18.35 2.32 7.75
N SER A 87 18.42 0.98 7.67
CA SER A 87 17.72 0.11 8.62
C SER A 87 18.25 0.25 10.05
N GLY A 88 19.55 0.52 10.22
CA GLY A 88 20.14 0.76 11.55
C GLY A 88 19.73 2.09 12.19
N GLU A 89 19.36 3.09 11.39
CA GLU A 89 18.92 4.40 11.89
C GLU A 89 17.40 4.41 12.14
N LEU A 90 16.64 3.84 11.21
CA LEU A 90 15.17 3.85 11.26
C LEU A 90 14.59 2.69 12.08
N GLY A 91 15.37 1.61 12.28
CA GLY A 91 14.90 0.37 12.88
C GLY A 91 13.78 -0.28 12.07
N ILE A 92 13.86 -0.22 10.74
CA ILE A 92 12.89 -0.81 9.80
C ILE A 92 13.62 -1.71 8.80
N HIS A 93 13.18 -2.96 8.71
CA HIS A 93 13.73 -3.99 7.84
C HIS A 93 12.67 -4.49 6.88
N VAL A 94 13.02 -4.58 5.60
CA VAL A 94 12.11 -5.07 4.54
C VAL A 94 12.64 -6.38 3.99
N CYS A 95 11.91 -7.45 4.26
CA CYS A 95 12.22 -8.81 3.84
C CYS A 95 11.26 -9.27 2.73
N GLY A 96 11.70 -10.29 1.99
CA GLY A 96 10.92 -10.91 0.93
C GLY A 96 11.00 -10.18 -0.41
N GLY A 97 9.98 -10.40 -1.24
CA GLY A 97 9.89 -9.93 -2.63
C GLY A 97 9.21 -10.98 -3.52
N ARG A 98 9.56 -10.99 -4.81
CA ARG A 98 9.02 -11.97 -5.77
C ARG A 98 9.90 -13.22 -5.89
N GLY A 99 9.28 -14.35 -6.22
CA GLY A 99 10.00 -15.57 -6.62
C GLY A 99 10.98 -16.07 -5.55
N ARG A 100 12.29 -16.06 -5.86
CA ARG A 100 13.32 -16.49 -4.89
C ARG A 100 13.32 -15.65 -3.60
N HIS A 101 13.01 -14.36 -3.70
CA HIS A 101 13.03 -13.46 -2.55
C HIS A 101 11.86 -13.76 -1.60
N SER A 102 10.68 -14.10 -2.12
CA SER A 102 9.55 -14.58 -1.30
C SER A 102 9.95 -15.81 -0.48
N ARG A 103 10.61 -16.79 -1.11
CA ARG A 103 11.05 -18.02 -0.45
C ARG A 103 12.19 -17.80 0.55
N ALA A 104 13.00 -16.75 0.37
CA ALA A 104 14.10 -16.42 1.25
C ALA A 104 13.67 -15.65 2.51
N THR A 105 12.43 -15.14 2.58
CA THR A 105 11.94 -14.32 3.70
C THR A 105 12.24 -14.92 5.08
N PRO A 106 12.01 -16.22 5.35
CA PRO A 106 12.32 -16.79 6.66
C PRO A 106 13.80 -16.68 7.05
N ALA A 107 14.72 -16.84 6.09
CA ALA A 107 16.15 -16.71 6.34
C ALA A 107 16.56 -15.24 6.53
N GLU A 108 15.95 -14.32 5.77
CA GLU A 108 16.16 -12.87 5.96
C GLU A 108 15.68 -12.43 7.36
N LEU A 109 14.55 -12.94 7.85
CA LEU A 109 14.02 -12.62 9.18
C LEU A 109 14.88 -13.19 10.32
N LEU A 110 15.47 -14.37 10.15
CA LEU A 110 16.47 -14.89 11.08
C LEU A 110 17.67 -13.95 11.19
N ALA A 111 18.21 -13.53 10.04
CA ALA A 111 19.33 -12.60 10.01
C ALA A 111 19.02 -11.23 10.65
N VAL A 112 17.78 -10.72 10.48
CA VAL A 112 17.32 -9.51 11.18
C VAL A 112 17.28 -9.77 12.69
N GLY A 113 16.71 -10.90 13.12
CA GLY A 113 16.66 -11.28 14.54
C GLY A 113 18.04 -11.32 15.19
N ASP A 114 19.00 -11.96 14.53
CA ASP A 114 20.39 -12.03 14.99
C ASP A 114 21.06 -10.64 15.08
N ALA A 115 20.72 -9.73 14.16
CA ALA A 115 21.33 -8.40 14.09
C ALA A 115 20.78 -7.43 15.15
N VAL A 116 19.47 -7.47 15.45
CA VAL A 116 18.81 -6.49 16.32
C VAL A 116 18.29 -7.07 17.64
N GLY A 117 18.52 -8.35 17.91
CA GLY A 117 18.14 -9.00 19.17
C GLY A 117 16.66 -9.40 19.26
N LEU A 118 16.01 -9.62 18.12
CA LEU A 118 14.64 -10.13 18.05
C LEU A 118 14.59 -11.65 17.90
N ASP A 119 13.47 -12.27 18.26
CA ASP A 119 13.22 -13.68 17.97
C ASP A 119 12.94 -13.89 16.47
N GLY A 120 14.01 -14.03 15.70
CA GLY A 120 13.95 -14.29 14.26
C GLY A 120 13.25 -15.59 13.90
N ALA A 121 13.24 -16.59 14.80
CA ALA A 121 12.57 -17.87 14.56
C ALA A 121 11.05 -17.72 14.64
N ALA A 122 10.55 -16.97 15.63
CA ALA A 122 9.14 -16.61 15.73
C ALA A 122 8.68 -15.77 14.54
N LEU A 123 9.47 -14.78 14.11
CA LEU A 123 9.17 -13.98 12.91
C LEU A 123 9.13 -14.84 11.64
N ALA A 124 10.09 -15.75 11.47
CA ALA A 124 10.12 -16.69 10.35
C ALA A 124 8.90 -17.63 10.36
N GLN A 125 8.44 -18.06 11.55
CA GLN A 125 7.21 -18.84 11.69
C GLN A 125 5.97 -18.03 11.33
N ALA A 126 5.86 -16.78 11.81
CA ALA A 126 4.77 -15.87 11.46
C ALA A 126 4.69 -15.65 9.93
N SER A 127 5.82 -15.41 9.27
CA SER A 127 5.90 -15.29 7.80
C SER A 127 5.35 -16.52 7.08
N ARG A 128 5.72 -17.74 7.53
CA ARG A 128 5.21 -18.99 6.96
C ARG A 128 3.71 -19.17 7.19
N LEU A 129 3.22 -18.85 8.38
CA LEU A 129 1.79 -18.94 8.72
C LEU A 129 0.96 -17.98 7.87
N VAL A 130 1.39 -16.72 7.74
CA VAL A 130 0.75 -15.72 6.89
C VAL A 130 0.66 -16.20 5.43
N ALA A 131 1.77 -16.69 4.86
CA ALA A 131 1.76 -17.26 3.51
C ALA A 131 0.84 -18.49 3.40
N LYS A 132 0.76 -19.32 4.44
CA LYS A 132 -0.11 -20.51 4.43
C LYS A 132 -1.59 -20.17 4.53
N VAL A 133 -1.96 -19.19 5.36
CA VAL A 133 -3.34 -18.73 5.49
C VAL A 133 -3.83 -18.16 4.16
N ASP A 134 -3.05 -17.27 3.55
CA ASP A 134 -3.45 -16.61 2.29
C ASP A 134 -3.52 -17.58 1.11
N SER A 135 -2.76 -18.68 1.13
CA SER A 135 -2.77 -19.68 0.06
C SER A 135 -3.73 -20.85 0.27
N ALA A 136 -4.09 -21.19 1.51
CA ALA A 136 -4.86 -22.40 1.82
C ALA A 136 -6.18 -22.14 2.56
N ALA A 137 -6.21 -21.15 3.46
CA ALA A 137 -7.43 -20.83 4.21
C ALA A 137 -8.35 -19.90 3.42
N VAL A 138 -7.77 -19.01 2.60
CA VAL A 138 -8.52 -18.16 1.66
C VAL A 138 -8.53 -18.85 0.29
N GLN A 139 -9.62 -19.55 -0.02
CA GLN A 139 -9.80 -20.27 -1.29
C GLN A 139 -10.50 -19.36 -2.31
N ASP A 140 -9.72 -18.48 -2.92
CA ASP A 140 -10.20 -17.51 -3.92
C ASP A 140 -9.64 -17.71 -5.33
N GLY A 141 -8.78 -18.71 -5.52
CA GLY A 141 -8.18 -19.04 -6.80
C GLY A 141 -7.01 -18.14 -7.21
N PHE A 142 -6.39 -17.41 -6.27
CA PHE A 142 -5.19 -16.61 -6.52
C PHE A 142 -3.94 -17.30 -5.98
N ASP A 143 -2.97 -17.54 -6.85
CA ASP A 143 -1.68 -18.11 -6.46
C ASP A 143 -0.74 -17.02 -5.94
N LEU A 144 -0.11 -17.24 -4.78
CA LEU A 144 0.82 -16.28 -4.20
C LEU A 144 2.01 -16.01 -5.11
N TYR A 145 2.21 -14.72 -5.42
CA TYR A 145 3.23 -14.24 -6.35
C TYR A 145 4.30 -13.36 -5.68
N LEU A 146 3.89 -12.59 -4.67
CA LEU A 146 4.73 -11.68 -3.90
C LEU A 146 4.47 -11.90 -2.41
N HIS A 147 5.55 -11.93 -1.63
CA HIS A 147 5.49 -11.87 -0.16
C HIS A 147 6.44 -10.76 0.31
N GLY A 148 5.91 -9.65 0.83
CA GLY A 148 6.68 -8.59 1.44
C GLY A 148 6.44 -8.55 2.94
N PHE A 149 7.49 -8.70 3.74
CA PHE A 149 7.43 -8.67 5.20
C PHE A 149 8.25 -7.50 5.71
N ILE A 150 7.63 -6.55 6.41
CA ILE A 150 8.32 -5.38 6.97
C ILE A 150 8.25 -5.48 8.49
N VAL A 151 9.42 -5.42 9.15
CA VAL A 151 9.55 -5.57 10.60
C VAL A 151 10.33 -4.40 11.18
N SER A 152 9.92 -3.96 12.36
CA SER A 152 10.61 -2.95 13.17
C SER A 152 11.49 -3.60 14.23
N ASP A 153 12.46 -2.85 14.76
CA ASP A 153 13.32 -3.31 15.86
C ASP A 153 12.54 -3.58 17.16
N ASP A 154 11.29 -3.12 17.27
CA ASP A 154 10.41 -3.44 18.40
C ASP A 154 9.66 -4.77 18.22
N GLY A 155 9.94 -5.51 17.13
CA GLY A 155 9.29 -6.78 16.80
C GLY A 155 7.90 -6.63 16.19
N ARG A 156 7.39 -5.41 15.99
CA ARG A 156 6.15 -5.18 15.24
C ARG A 156 6.39 -5.29 13.75
N TRP A 157 5.43 -5.86 13.05
CA TRP A 157 5.52 -6.12 11.62
C TRP A 157 4.20 -5.91 10.87
N VAL A 158 4.33 -5.75 9.56
CA VAL A 158 3.26 -5.75 8.55
C VAL A 158 3.66 -6.68 7.42
N VAL A 159 2.70 -7.44 6.87
CA VAL A 159 2.90 -8.23 5.65
C VAL A 159 1.96 -7.74 4.56
N VAL A 160 2.51 -7.52 3.38
CA VAL A 160 1.75 -7.23 2.16
C VAL A 160 2.05 -8.34 1.15
N GLN A 161 1.05 -9.20 0.90
CA GLN A 161 1.13 -10.27 -0.08
C GLN A 161 0.32 -9.94 -1.32
N GLN A 162 0.72 -10.50 -2.46
CA GLN A 162 -0.08 -10.42 -3.68
C GLN A 162 -0.23 -11.81 -4.28
N GLY A 163 -1.48 -12.22 -4.47
CA GLY A 163 -1.88 -13.36 -5.27
C GLY A 163 -2.22 -12.95 -6.71
N MET A 164 -2.11 -13.88 -7.65
CA MET A 164 -2.42 -13.68 -9.06
C MET A 164 -3.33 -14.78 -9.58
N HIS A 165 -4.34 -14.40 -10.37
CA HIS A 165 -5.18 -15.33 -11.10
C HIS A 165 -4.84 -15.24 -12.60
N GLY A 166 -4.08 -16.21 -13.11
CA GLY A 166 -3.52 -16.16 -14.47
C GLY A 166 -4.56 -16.05 -15.58
N GLN A 167 -5.62 -16.86 -15.54
CA GLN A 167 -6.67 -16.87 -16.58
C GLN A 167 -7.47 -15.57 -16.63
N ARG A 168 -7.82 -15.00 -15.46
CA ARG A 168 -8.66 -13.80 -15.34
C ARG A 168 -7.86 -12.50 -15.43
N LYS A 169 -6.53 -12.59 -15.47
CA LYS A 169 -5.60 -11.47 -15.46
C LYS A 169 -5.86 -10.47 -14.32
N GLN A 170 -6.10 -10.98 -13.11
CA GLN A 170 -6.35 -10.17 -11.94
C GLN A 170 -5.34 -10.46 -10.83
N ALA A 171 -5.08 -9.45 -10.00
CA ALA A 171 -4.36 -9.60 -8.76
C ALA A 171 -5.28 -9.38 -7.55
N ARG A 172 -4.89 -10.00 -6.44
CA ARG A 172 -5.48 -9.79 -5.13
C ARG A 172 -4.37 -9.53 -4.14
N ARG A 173 -4.56 -8.57 -3.25
CA ARG A 173 -3.57 -8.19 -2.26
C ARG A 173 -4.10 -8.46 -0.85
N TYR A 174 -3.25 -8.99 0.00
CA TYR A 174 -3.57 -9.34 1.37
C TYR A 174 -2.67 -8.54 2.30
N HIS A 175 -3.27 -7.85 3.26
CA HIS A 175 -2.56 -7.04 4.24
C HIS A 175 -2.75 -7.64 5.63
N TRP A 176 -1.64 -7.74 6.35
CA TRP A 176 -1.58 -8.21 7.73
C TRP A 176 -0.84 -7.19 8.56
N LEU A 177 -1.31 -6.97 9.78
CA LEU A 177 -0.66 -6.12 10.76
C LEU A 177 -0.55 -6.90 12.08
N SER A 178 0.64 -6.90 12.68
CA SER A 178 0.87 -7.56 13.98
C SER A 178 0.14 -6.88 15.15
N GLU A 179 -0.08 -5.57 15.07
CA GLU A 179 -0.80 -4.81 16.08
C GLU A 179 -2.25 -5.29 16.18
N GLY A 180 -2.65 -5.74 17.37
CA GLY A 180 -3.98 -6.29 17.61
C GLY A 180 -4.21 -7.72 17.09
N LEU A 181 -3.20 -8.36 16.49
CA LEU A 181 -3.33 -9.74 16.01
C LEU A 181 -3.33 -10.73 17.18
N SER A 182 -4.49 -11.32 17.45
CA SER A 182 -4.66 -12.33 18.50
C SER A 182 -4.64 -13.77 17.98
N SER A 183 -4.89 -13.96 16.67
CA SER A 183 -4.98 -15.27 16.02
C SER A 183 -4.57 -15.17 14.55
N PHE A 184 -3.91 -16.21 14.03
CA PHE A 184 -3.61 -16.33 12.59
C PHE A 184 -4.76 -16.95 11.78
N VAL A 185 -5.80 -17.45 12.44
CA VAL A 185 -6.88 -18.23 11.80
C VAL A 185 -8.27 -17.73 12.17
N ASP A 186 -8.37 -16.59 12.84
CA ASP A 186 -9.63 -15.97 13.23
C ASP A 186 -9.60 -14.48 12.86
N ALA A 187 -10.22 -14.15 11.73
CA ALA A 187 -10.25 -12.85 11.06
C ALA A 187 -8.90 -12.09 11.12
N PRO A 188 -7.80 -12.68 10.62
CA PRO A 188 -6.46 -12.20 10.93
C PRO A 188 -5.98 -11.05 10.01
N HIS A 189 -6.67 -10.83 8.88
CA HIS A 189 -6.29 -9.84 7.89
C HIS A 189 -6.68 -8.43 8.32
N ALA A 190 -5.74 -7.49 8.16
CA ALA A 190 -6.05 -6.07 8.22
C ALA A 190 -6.89 -5.64 7.00
N ALA A 191 -6.61 -6.20 5.82
CA ALA A 191 -7.42 -6.04 4.63
C ALA A 191 -7.17 -7.15 3.59
N ILE A 192 -8.19 -7.43 2.76
CA ILE A 192 -8.05 -8.22 1.53
C ILE A 192 -8.62 -7.37 0.40
N ASP A 193 -7.83 -7.19 -0.65
CA ASP A 193 -8.06 -6.21 -1.69
C ASP A 193 -8.04 -6.81 -3.10
N GLY A 194 -9.01 -6.42 -3.92
CA GLY A 194 -9.21 -6.92 -5.29
C GLY A 194 -10.68 -7.26 -5.57
N ALA A 195 -11.00 -7.41 -6.86
CA ALA A 195 -12.36 -7.61 -7.30
C ALA A 195 -13.01 -8.84 -6.65
N HIS A 196 -14.30 -8.71 -6.30
CA HIS A 196 -15.10 -9.84 -5.83
C HIS A 196 -15.35 -10.80 -7.00
N GLN A 197 -15.07 -12.08 -6.81
CA GLN A 197 -15.19 -13.09 -7.85
C GLN A 197 -15.84 -14.36 -7.32
N GLY A 198 -17.03 -14.67 -7.81
CA GLY A 198 -17.76 -15.89 -7.44
C GLY A 198 -17.94 -16.03 -5.93
N ASN A 199 -18.04 -17.29 -5.47
CA ASN A 199 -18.08 -17.62 -4.05
C ASN A 199 -16.65 -17.88 -3.57
N ILE A 200 -16.21 -17.12 -2.56
CA ILE A 200 -14.89 -17.27 -1.95
C ILE A 200 -15.09 -17.95 -0.59
N VAL A 201 -14.34 -19.02 -0.34
CA VAL A 201 -14.33 -19.69 0.96
C VAL A 201 -13.17 -19.14 1.77
N ASN A 202 -13.47 -18.42 2.85
CA ASN A 202 -12.46 -17.97 3.82
C ASN A 202 -12.61 -18.76 5.11
N LEU A 203 -11.78 -19.78 5.28
CA LEU A 203 -11.73 -20.63 6.48
C LEU A 203 -11.14 -19.91 7.70
N ALA A 204 -10.51 -18.76 7.50
CA ALA A 204 -9.98 -17.92 8.56
C ALA A 204 -10.93 -16.76 8.93
N ASP A 205 -12.18 -16.72 8.45
CA ASP A 205 -13.16 -15.72 8.90
C ASP A 205 -13.70 -16.09 10.29
N HIS A 206 -13.99 -15.10 11.14
CA HIS A 206 -14.53 -15.32 12.48
C HIS A 206 -15.87 -16.09 12.50
N ARG A 207 -16.58 -16.15 11.38
CA ARG A 207 -17.78 -16.98 11.25
C ARG A 207 -17.47 -18.47 11.14
N ALA A 208 -16.23 -18.83 10.79
CA ALA A 208 -15.77 -20.20 10.63
C ALA A 208 -15.64 -20.96 11.96
N THR A 209 -15.49 -20.26 13.08
CA THR A 209 -15.35 -20.83 14.43
C THR A 209 -16.65 -21.43 15.00
N SER A 210 -17.80 -21.25 14.34
CA SER A 210 -19.07 -21.88 14.71
C SER A 210 -19.67 -22.67 13.55
N PRO A 211 -19.41 -24.00 13.47
CA PRO A 211 -19.97 -24.87 12.43
C PRO A 211 -21.49 -24.78 12.33
N ASP A 212 -22.18 -24.67 13.47
CA ASP A 212 -23.64 -24.56 13.55
C ASP A 212 -24.18 -23.25 12.99
N ARG A 213 -23.41 -22.16 13.09
CA ARG A 213 -23.78 -20.86 12.52
C ARG A 213 -23.59 -20.85 11.02
N LEU A 214 -22.50 -21.45 10.54
CA LEU A 214 -22.23 -21.65 9.12
C LEU A 214 -23.31 -22.51 8.47
N ALA A 215 -23.67 -23.66 9.05
CA ALA A 215 -24.74 -24.52 8.54
C ALA A 215 -26.07 -23.76 8.41
N ARG A 216 -26.42 -22.94 9.41
CA ARG A 216 -27.62 -22.09 9.40
C ARG A 216 -27.55 -20.97 8.37
N GLU A 217 -26.38 -20.37 8.14
CA GLU A 217 -26.19 -19.31 7.15
C GLU A 217 -26.20 -19.87 5.71
N TRP A 218 -25.61 -21.04 5.50
CA TRP A 218 -25.71 -21.81 4.24
C TRP A 218 -27.15 -22.19 3.92
N GLN A 219 -27.93 -22.66 4.90
CA GLN A 219 -29.36 -22.91 4.72
C GLN A 219 -30.11 -21.64 4.30
N ARG A 220 -29.88 -20.50 4.97
CA ARG A 220 -30.50 -19.23 4.58
C ARG A 220 -30.13 -18.75 3.18
N ILE A 221 -28.88 -18.90 2.76
CA ILE A 221 -28.45 -18.52 1.40
C ILE A 221 -29.13 -19.41 0.36
N THR A 222 -29.27 -20.71 0.67
CA THR A 222 -30.02 -21.67 -0.15
C THR A 222 -31.49 -21.27 -0.26
N ASP A 223 -32.08 -20.80 0.84
CA ASP A 223 -33.48 -20.35 0.90
C ASP A 223 -33.71 -18.99 0.20
N MET A 224 -32.70 -18.10 0.22
CA MET A 224 -32.75 -16.77 -0.43
C MET A 224 -32.46 -16.79 -1.94
N ALA A 225 -32.17 -17.95 -2.54
CA ALA A 225 -32.05 -18.09 -4.00
C ALA A 225 -33.40 -17.92 -4.75
N THR A 226 -34.46 -17.48 -4.04
CA THR A 226 -35.73 -17.03 -4.61
C THR A 226 -35.70 -15.50 -4.75
N PRO A 227 -35.93 -14.93 -5.95
CA PRO A 227 -35.58 -13.52 -6.19
C PRO A 227 -36.58 -12.57 -5.52
N ALA A 228 -36.09 -11.69 -4.64
CA ALA A 228 -36.81 -10.51 -4.16
C ALA A 228 -36.15 -9.23 -4.70
N SER A 229 -37.00 -8.26 -5.08
CA SER A 229 -36.62 -7.00 -5.76
C SER A 229 -35.85 -6.02 -4.84
N PRO A 230 -34.92 -5.21 -5.37
CA PRO A 230 -34.13 -4.29 -4.55
C PRO A 230 -34.89 -2.99 -4.23
N ALA A 231 -34.96 -2.65 -2.94
CA ALA A 231 -35.39 -1.34 -2.47
C ALA A 231 -34.25 -0.31 -2.57
N ILE A 232 -34.60 0.90 -3.00
CA ILE A 232 -33.70 2.04 -3.18
C ILE A 232 -33.53 2.76 -1.84
N VAL A 233 -32.29 3.04 -1.42
CA VAL A 233 -31.98 3.92 -0.29
C VAL A 233 -31.09 5.06 -0.78
N GLN A 234 -31.54 6.30 -0.56
CA GLN A 234 -30.82 7.53 -0.90
C GLN A 234 -29.67 7.79 0.08
N GLY A 235 -28.52 8.25 -0.42
CA GLY A 235 -27.33 8.57 0.39
C GLY A 235 -27.30 10.03 0.88
N PRO A 236 -26.66 10.32 2.02
CA PRO A 236 -26.54 11.68 2.55
C PRO A 236 -25.38 12.49 1.92
N VAL A 237 -25.48 13.81 2.08
CA VAL A 237 -24.68 14.88 1.46
C VAL A 237 -23.45 15.24 2.32
N THR A 238 -22.35 15.61 1.64
CA THR A 238 -20.99 15.83 2.15
C THR A 238 -20.84 17.07 3.06
N GLY A 239 -20.11 16.90 4.18
CA GLY A 239 -19.55 17.99 4.99
C GLY A 239 -18.85 17.44 6.24
N ASP A 240 -17.59 17.82 6.46
CA ASP A 240 -16.67 17.50 7.58
C ASP A 240 -16.02 16.10 7.63
N LEU A 241 -14.88 15.98 6.95
CA LEU A 241 -14.06 14.75 6.88
C LEU A 241 -13.00 14.58 7.98
N PHE A 242 -12.82 15.51 8.93
CA PHE A 242 -11.71 15.43 9.88
C PHE A 242 -11.98 15.82 11.33
N THR A 243 -13.23 16.02 11.75
CA THR A 243 -13.55 16.25 13.17
C THR A 243 -14.12 15.00 13.83
N GLY A 244 -13.18 14.21 14.38
CA GLY A 244 -13.38 13.31 15.52
C GLY A 244 -14.46 12.25 15.40
N HIS A 245 -14.17 11.12 14.77
CA HIS A 245 -14.86 9.85 15.03
C HIS A 245 -13.84 8.70 15.01
N ALA A 246 -13.99 7.76 15.94
CA ALA A 246 -13.26 6.50 15.95
C ALA A 246 -13.38 5.83 14.57
N CYS A 247 -12.25 5.35 14.03
CA CYS A 247 -12.20 4.67 12.74
C CYS A 247 -13.17 3.49 12.74
N ASP A 248 -14.26 3.60 11.98
CA ASP A 248 -15.15 2.49 11.64
C ASP A 248 -14.68 1.91 10.30
N PRO A 249 -14.04 0.73 10.28
CA PRO A 249 -13.53 0.10 9.06
C PRO A 249 -14.62 -0.18 8.01
N THR A 250 -15.90 -0.16 8.39
CA THR A 250 -17.02 -0.47 7.50
C THR A 250 -17.40 0.68 6.55
N GLN A 251 -16.88 1.91 6.76
CA GLN A 251 -17.28 3.10 6.00
C GLN A 251 -16.29 3.55 4.91
N GLN A 252 -15.21 2.80 4.66
CA GLN A 252 -14.23 3.23 3.66
C GLN A 252 -14.75 3.07 2.22
N PRO A 253 -14.62 4.08 1.34
CA PRO A 253 -15.21 4.02 -0.01
C PRO A 253 -14.49 2.97 -0.87
N HIS A 254 -15.22 2.07 -1.54
CA HIS A 254 -14.65 1.25 -2.62
C HIS A 254 -14.25 2.16 -3.77
N LEU A 255 -12.94 2.25 -4.08
CA LEU A 255 -12.43 3.15 -5.10
C LEU A 255 -12.09 2.38 -6.38
N SER A 256 -12.98 2.49 -7.36
CA SER A 256 -12.73 2.09 -8.74
C SER A 256 -12.41 3.35 -9.55
N MET A 257 -11.17 3.48 -10.04
CA MET A 257 -10.76 4.55 -10.94
C MET A 257 -10.55 3.98 -12.35
N PRO A 258 -10.82 4.76 -13.42
CA PRO A 258 -10.68 4.29 -14.80
C PRO A 258 -9.27 3.81 -15.13
N ASP A 259 -9.17 2.80 -16.02
CA ASP A 259 -7.91 2.24 -16.55
C ASP A 259 -6.99 3.25 -17.26
N HIS A 260 -7.51 4.45 -17.53
CA HIS A 260 -6.77 5.56 -18.07
C HIS A 260 -7.42 6.85 -17.57
N HIS A 261 -6.70 7.61 -16.74
CA HIS A 261 -7.06 8.99 -16.50
C HIS A 261 -6.32 9.86 -17.49
N ASP A 262 -7.07 10.47 -18.42
CA ASP A 262 -6.51 11.34 -19.45
C ASP A 262 -5.92 12.59 -18.78
N VAL A 263 -4.58 12.63 -18.63
CA VAL A 263 -3.88 13.77 -18.03
C VAL A 263 -3.87 14.89 -19.05
N ARG A 264 -4.87 15.76 -18.97
CA ARG A 264 -4.97 16.97 -19.79
C ARG A 264 -4.04 18.04 -19.23
N SER A 265 -3.70 19.02 -20.07
CA SER A 265 -2.95 20.22 -19.66
C SER A 265 -3.52 20.86 -18.40
N ASP A 266 -4.84 20.77 -18.23
CA ASP A 266 -5.59 21.40 -17.15
C ASP A 266 -5.47 20.62 -15.83
N ASN A 267 -5.03 19.35 -15.89
CA ASN A 267 -4.77 18.48 -14.74
C ASN A 267 -3.32 18.61 -14.24
N VAL A 268 -2.46 19.29 -14.99
CA VAL A 268 -1.06 19.54 -14.63
C VAL A 268 -0.98 20.98 -14.14
N ILE A 269 -0.79 21.19 -12.83
CA ILE A 269 -0.43 22.51 -12.30
C ILE A 269 0.96 22.83 -12.88
N PRO A 270 1.09 23.75 -13.85
CA PRO A 270 2.39 24.11 -14.38
C PRO A 270 3.15 24.75 -13.21
N GLY A 271 4.39 24.31 -12.98
CA GLY A 271 5.22 24.78 -11.87
C GLY A 271 5.32 26.31 -11.82
N GLY A 272 4.41 26.94 -11.09
CA GLY A 272 4.63 28.23 -10.47
C GLY A 272 5.47 27.97 -9.25
N CYS A 273 6.71 28.46 -9.25
CA CYS A 273 7.42 28.72 -8.01
C CYS A 273 6.44 29.50 -7.11
N MET A 274 5.94 28.87 -6.05
CA MET A 274 5.15 29.58 -5.05
C MET A 274 6.00 30.77 -4.59
N PRO A 275 5.45 32.01 -4.55
CA PRO A 275 6.15 33.09 -3.89
C PRO A 275 6.37 32.63 -2.45
N ALA A 276 7.63 32.64 -2.03
CA ALA A 276 8.06 32.22 -0.71
C ALA A 276 7.13 32.82 0.37
N TRP A 277 6.37 31.95 1.05
CA TRP A 277 5.82 32.27 2.36
C TRP A 277 6.98 32.25 3.36
N LEU A 278 7.84 33.26 3.27
CA LEU A 278 8.76 33.60 4.34
C LEU A 278 7.95 34.38 5.38
N PRO A 279 7.80 33.88 6.62
CA PRO A 279 7.34 34.73 7.70
C PRO A 279 8.38 35.84 7.89
N GLN A 280 7.99 37.07 7.59
CA GLN A 280 8.82 38.26 7.81
C GLN A 280 9.20 38.32 9.31
N PRO A 281 10.49 38.21 9.69
CA PRO A 281 10.89 38.61 11.02
C PRO A 281 10.77 40.13 11.08
N LYS A 282 9.83 40.60 11.90
CA LYS A 282 9.87 41.98 12.39
C LYS A 282 11.25 42.15 13.07
N TRP A 283 11.85 43.33 12.91
CA TRP A 283 13.11 43.80 13.52
C TRP A 283 14.39 43.71 12.64
N ALA A 284 14.62 44.73 11.80
CA ALA A 284 15.93 45.36 11.55
C ALA A 284 15.79 46.66 10.69
N PRO A 285 16.63 47.70 10.88
CA PRO A 285 16.49 49.03 10.26
C PRO A 285 17.12 49.09 8.85
N PRO A 286 16.89 50.18 8.05
CA PRO A 286 17.19 50.16 6.63
C PRO A 286 18.69 50.33 6.35
N ILE A 287 19.26 49.46 5.50
CA ILE A 287 20.62 49.61 4.96
C ILE A 287 20.52 50.09 3.50
N SER A 288 21.26 51.16 3.20
CA SER A 288 21.39 51.83 1.91
C SER A 288 22.12 50.99 0.82
N PRO A 289 21.96 51.30 -0.48
CA PRO A 289 22.27 50.38 -1.56
C PRO A 289 23.69 50.59 -2.12
N ARG A 290 24.65 49.71 -1.80
CA ARG A 290 25.89 49.53 -2.58
C ARG A 290 26.49 48.14 -2.35
N CYS A 291 26.33 47.22 -3.30
CA CYS A 291 27.46 46.48 -3.89
C CYS A 291 26.95 45.53 -4.99
N CYS A 292 27.22 45.88 -6.25
CA CYS A 292 27.11 44.97 -7.39
C CYS A 292 28.20 43.90 -7.31
N ARG A 293 27.82 42.61 -7.23
CA ARG A 293 28.53 41.47 -7.83
C ARG A 293 27.78 40.17 -7.53
N CYS A 294 27.03 39.70 -8.52
CA CYS A 294 26.76 38.28 -8.85
C CYS A 294 25.71 38.22 -9.97
N GLN A 295 26.11 38.64 -11.17
CA GLN A 295 25.45 38.25 -12.42
C GLN A 295 26.32 37.18 -13.07
N ALA A 296 25.79 35.96 -13.13
CA ALA A 296 26.09 34.84 -14.05
C ALA A 296 25.48 33.62 -13.33
N TRP A 297 24.39 32.99 -13.77
CA TRP A 297 24.19 32.36 -15.07
C TRP A 297 22.68 32.29 -15.34
N ALA A 298 22.21 33.02 -16.34
CA ALA A 298 20.90 32.82 -16.94
C ALA A 298 21.09 32.83 -18.46
N HIS A 299 20.39 31.90 -19.12
CA HIS A 299 20.25 31.71 -20.57
C HIS A 299 21.36 30.94 -21.32
N ALA A 300 21.07 29.64 -21.53
CA ALA A 300 21.26 29.04 -22.84
C ALA A 300 20.17 27.99 -23.18
N ARG A 301 19.17 28.47 -23.92
CA ARG A 301 18.53 27.88 -25.12
C ARG A 301 17.66 26.62 -24.95
N CYS A 302 16.37 26.93 -24.91
CA CYS A 302 15.26 26.22 -25.52
C CYS A 302 15.62 25.64 -26.91
N ALA A 303 15.48 24.33 -27.10
CA ALA A 303 15.50 23.68 -28.40
C ALA A 303 14.24 22.82 -28.58
N ARG A 304 13.44 23.24 -29.56
CA ARG A 304 12.24 22.63 -30.14
C ARG A 304 12.36 21.12 -30.35
N TRP A 305 11.35 20.38 -29.91
CA TRP A 305 11.09 19.01 -30.39
C TRP A 305 10.09 19.06 -31.54
N ARG A 306 10.53 18.67 -32.74
CA ARG A 306 9.68 18.37 -33.89
C ARG A 306 9.26 16.90 -33.79
N TRP A 307 7.97 16.67 -33.85
CA TRP A 307 7.35 15.38 -34.16
C TRP A 307 7.66 14.97 -35.59
N TRP A 308 8.16 13.75 -35.82
CA TRP A 308 7.98 13.04 -37.09
C TRP A 308 7.70 11.55 -36.81
N PRO A 309 6.76 10.93 -37.55
CA PRO A 309 6.31 9.56 -37.31
C PRO A 309 7.07 8.55 -38.19
N ARG A 310 7.25 7.34 -37.66
CA ARG A 310 6.94 6.04 -38.28
C ARG A 310 7.26 4.91 -37.31
#